data_AF-A0A2N3D129-F1
#
_entry.id   AF-A0A2N3D129-F1
#
_cell.length_a   1.000
_cell.length_b   1.000
_cell.length_c   1.000
_cell.angle_alpha   90.00
_cell.angle_beta   90.00
_cell.angle_gamma   90.00
#
_symmetry.space_group_name_H-M   'P 1'
#
loop_
_entity.id
_entity.type
_entity.pdbx_description
1 polymer ?
#
loop_
_entity_poly.entity_id
_entity_poly.type
_entity_poly.pdbx_seq_one_letter_code
_entity_poly.pdbx_strand_id
1 'polypeptide(L)'
;MAVVHHPLYVAPAPARSSYQWNKNGLVRDLLRDSGAALDWHEPEPMPRDWIEAVHCPDYVAEVIEARVPTAKERRIGFPVTDAVAARALAVPGGTYAAAKIAQDRGFAA
;
A
#
# COMPACT_ATOMS: atom_id res chain seq x y z
N MET A 1 2.78 -20.15 -5.70
CA MET A 1 2.94 -18.85 -6.40
C MET A 1 3.24 -17.79 -5.34
N ALA A 2 4.23 -16.92 -5.56
CA ALA A 2 4.53 -15.85 -4.61
C ALA A 2 3.47 -14.74 -4.71
N VAL A 3 2.92 -14.34 -3.56
CA VAL A 3 1.93 -13.26 -3.43
C VAL A 3 2.43 -12.27 -2.40
N VAL A 4 2.57 -11.01 -2.79
CA VAL A 4 3.01 -9.91 -1.94
C VAL A 4 1.79 -9.12 -1.47
N HIS A 5 1.51 -9.16 -0.18
CA HIS A 5 0.38 -8.45 0.39
C HIS A 5 0.73 -7.82 1.73
N HIS A 6 0.33 -6.57 1.93
CA HIS A 6 0.46 -5.88 3.20
C HIS A 6 -0.93 -5.51 3.74
N PRO A 7 -1.20 -5.63 5.05
CA PRO A 7 -2.49 -5.26 5.64
C PRO A 7 -2.95 -3.83 5.30
N LEU A 8 -2.01 -2.87 5.24
CA LEU A 8 -2.29 -1.48 4.86
C LEU A 8 -2.77 -1.28 3.40
N TYR A 9 -2.77 -2.32 2.55
CA TYR A 9 -3.39 -2.22 1.23
C TYR A 9 -4.91 -2.14 1.32
N VAL A 10 -5.48 -2.59 2.45
CA VAL A 10 -6.88 -2.51 2.77
C VAL A 10 -7.16 -1.18 3.45
N ALA A 11 -7.99 -0.36 2.81
CA ALA A 11 -8.40 0.93 3.34
C ALA A 11 -9.46 0.71 4.43
N PRO A 12 -9.40 1.46 5.55
CA PRO A 12 -10.44 1.40 6.57
C PRO A 12 -11.78 1.89 5.99
N ALA A 13 -12.88 1.28 6.42
CA ALA A 13 -14.21 1.72 6.02
C ALA A 13 -14.54 3.09 6.63
N PRO A 14 -15.37 3.92 5.96
CA PRO A 14 -15.96 5.09 6.59
C PRO A 14 -16.73 4.70 7.87
N ALA A 15 -16.76 5.60 8.86
CA ALA A 15 -17.29 5.36 10.21
C ALA A 15 -18.75 4.82 10.32
N ARG A 16 -19.52 4.82 9.23
CA ARG A 16 -20.91 4.31 9.17
C ARG A 16 -21.07 2.98 8.41
N SER A 17 -19.98 2.40 7.89
CA SER A 17 -20.00 1.11 7.24
C SER A 17 -19.32 0.07 8.12
N SER A 18 -20.05 -0.99 8.48
CA SER A 18 -19.50 -2.19 9.14
C SER A 18 -18.71 -3.08 8.16
N TYR A 19 -18.67 -2.74 6.87
CA TYR A 19 -18.14 -3.58 5.81
C TYR A 19 -16.90 -2.91 5.19
N GLN A 20 -15.72 -3.49 5.44
CA GLN A 20 -14.42 -3.05 4.93
C GLN A 20 -13.99 -3.90 3.75
N TRP A 21 -14.28 -3.51 2.51
CA TRP A 21 -13.76 -4.27 1.37
C TRP A 21 -13.38 -3.36 0.22
N ASN A 22 -12.13 -2.90 0.20
CA ASN A 22 -11.54 -2.49 -1.07
C ASN A 22 -11.12 -3.74 -1.86
N LYS A 23 -10.84 -3.57 -3.16
CA LYS A 23 -10.49 -4.68 -4.05
C LYS A 23 -9.33 -5.55 -3.51
N ASN A 24 -8.38 -4.96 -2.79
CA ASN A 24 -7.19 -5.66 -2.32
C ASN A 24 -7.51 -6.64 -1.19
N GLY A 25 -8.41 -6.27 -0.28
CA GLY A 25 -8.89 -7.17 0.76
C GLY A 25 -9.70 -8.33 0.18
N LEU A 26 -10.58 -8.04 -0.77
CA LEU A 26 -11.39 -9.07 -1.44
C LEU A 26 -10.54 -10.07 -2.22
N VAL A 27 -9.55 -9.60 -2.97
CA VAL A 27 -8.63 -10.48 -3.71
C VAL A 27 -7.80 -11.33 -2.75
N ARG A 28 -7.27 -10.74 -1.66
CA ARG A 28 -6.55 -11.50 -0.64
C ARG A 28 -7.40 -12.64 -0.08
N ASP A 29 -8.62 -12.35 0.33
CA ASP A 29 -9.47 -13.36 0.98
C ASP A 29 -9.96 -14.43 0.00
N LEU A 30 -10.32 -14.04 -1.23
CA LEU A 30 -10.59 -14.99 -2.31
C LEU A 30 -9.41 -15.95 -2.55
N LEU A 31 -8.18 -15.42 -2.54
CA LEU A 31 -6.97 -16.23 -2.73
C LEU A 31 -6.71 -17.15 -1.53
N ARG A 32 -6.94 -16.69 -0.29
CA ARG A 32 -6.83 -17.53 0.91
C ARG A 32 -7.86 -18.65 0.92
N ASP A 33 -9.09 -18.35 0.51
CA ASP A 33 -10.21 -19.29 0.49
C ASP A 33 -10.14 -20.27 -0.69
N SER A 34 -9.31 -19.99 -1.70
CA SER A 34 -9.15 -20.84 -2.90
C SER A 34 -8.52 -22.21 -2.62
N GLY A 35 -7.89 -22.42 -1.45
CA GLY A 35 -7.14 -23.63 -1.14
C GLY A 35 -5.83 -23.79 -1.92
N ALA A 36 -5.45 -22.80 -2.73
CA ALA A 36 -4.19 -22.82 -3.46
C ALA A 36 -2.98 -22.72 -2.51
N ALA A 37 -1.92 -23.47 -2.81
CA ALA A 37 -0.65 -23.34 -2.12
C ALA A 37 0.08 -22.05 -2.57
N LEU A 38 -0.24 -20.95 -1.88
CA LEU A 38 0.33 -19.64 -2.10
C LEU A 38 1.43 -19.36 -1.08
N ASP A 39 2.51 -18.77 -1.56
CA ASP A 39 3.64 -18.33 -0.74
C ASP A 39 3.46 -16.84 -0.47
N TRP A 40 3.01 -16.50 0.75
CA TRP A 40 2.65 -15.14 1.14
C TRP A 40 3.86 -14.38 1.67
N HIS A 41 4.07 -13.18 1.14
CA HIS A 41 5.14 -12.27 1.55
C HIS A 41 4.52 -10.97 2.04
N GLU A 42 4.79 -10.61 3.29
CA GLU A 42 4.45 -9.30 3.83
C GLU A 42 5.66 -8.37 3.68
N PRO A 43 5.59 -7.33 2.83
CA PRO A 43 6.72 -6.47 2.56
C PRO A 43 6.88 -5.39 3.62
N GLU A 44 8.11 -4.99 3.91
CA GLU A 44 8.39 -3.79 4.69
C GLU A 44 7.95 -2.52 3.92
N PRO A 45 7.51 -1.46 4.62
CA PRO A 45 7.32 -0.15 4.02
C PRO A 45 8.60 0.37 3.38
N MET A 46 8.45 1.12 2.29
CA MET A 46 9.59 1.72 1.60
C MET A 46 10.30 2.74 2.50
N PRO A 47 11.65 2.72 2.60
CA PRO A 47 12.41 3.75 3.28
C PRO A 47 12.09 5.16 2.75
N ARG A 48 11.96 6.12 3.67
CA ARG A 48 11.58 7.50 3.33
C ARG A 48 12.56 8.16 2.36
N ASP A 49 13.86 7.97 2.57
CA ASP A 49 14.92 8.49 1.72
C ASP A 49 14.82 7.99 0.27
N TRP A 50 14.32 6.77 0.04
CA TRP A 50 14.06 6.25 -1.30
C TRP A 50 12.87 6.93 -1.96
N ILE A 51 11.83 7.27 -1.20
CA ILE A 51 10.69 8.05 -1.71
C ILE A 51 11.14 9.48 -2.04
N GLU A 52 11.96 10.10 -1.19
CA GLU A 52 12.54 11.44 -1.40
C GLU A 52 13.52 11.48 -2.57
N ALA A 53 14.13 10.36 -2.96
CA ALA A 53 15.00 10.30 -4.13
C ALA A 53 14.25 10.53 -5.45
N VAL A 54 12.93 10.33 -5.49
CA VAL A 54 12.09 10.45 -6.69
C VAL A 54 10.93 11.45 -6.55
N HIS A 55 10.74 12.01 -5.36
CA HIS A 55 9.71 13.00 -5.05
C HIS A 55 10.28 14.20 -4.30
N CYS A 56 9.62 15.35 -4.39
CA CYS A 56 10.01 16.53 -3.61
C CYS A 56 9.96 16.21 -2.10
N PRO A 57 11.07 16.40 -1.33
CA PRO A 57 11.11 16.07 0.09
C PRO A 57 10.04 16.77 0.92
N ASP A 58 9.71 18.02 0.60
CA ASP A 58 8.65 18.77 1.28
C ASP A 58 7.28 18.10 1.09
N TYR A 59 7.00 17.60 -0.12
CA TYR A 59 5.75 16.88 -0.39
C TYR A 59 5.72 15.51 0.30
N VAL A 60 6.87 14.83 0.37
CA VAL A 60 7.00 13.57 1.11
C VAL A 60 6.72 13.80 2.59
N ALA A 61 7.30 14.84 3.20
CA ALA A 61 7.05 15.22 4.58
C ALA A 61 5.56 15.54 4.82
N GLU A 62 4.94 16.36 3.96
CA GLU A 62 3.51 16.67 4.02
C GLU A 62 2.63 15.41 4.02
N VAL A 63 2.94 14.42 3.18
CA VAL A 63 2.18 13.17 3.09
C VAL A 63 2.42 12.27 4.29
N ILE A 64 3.68 12.01 4.65
CA ILE A 64 4.05 11.09 5.75
C ILE A 64 3.54 11.60 7.10
N GLU A 65 3.53 12.91 7.30
CA GLU A 65 3.06 13.54 8.53
C GLU A 65 1.55 13.86 8.52
N ALA A 66 0.85 13.50 7.44
CA ALA A 66 -0.57 13.79 7.23
C ALA A 66 -0.93 15.29 7.38
N ARG A 67 -0.05 16.17 6.87
CA ARG A 67 -0.19 17.64 6.90
C ARG A 67 -0.36 18.25 5.52
N VAL A 68 -0.86 17.48 4.55
CA VAL A 68 -1.06 17.93 3.18
C VAL A 68 -2.04 19.12 3.15
N PRO A 69 -1.66 20.28 2.58
CA PRO A 69 -2.56 21.41 2.45
C PRO A 69 -3.88 21.06 1.74
N THR A 70 -5.00 21.60 2.22
CA THR A 70 -6.35 21.32 1.67
C THR A 70 -6.47 21.55 0.16
N ALA A 71 -5.75 22.53 -0.40
CA ALA A 71 -5.73 22.75 -1.85
C ALA A 71 -5.11 21.57 -2.62
N LYS A 72 -4.09 20.91 -2.06
CA LYS A 72 -3.48 19.69 -2.62
C LYS A 72 -4.41 18.49 -2.43
N GLU A 73 -5.05 18.32 -1.26
CA GLU A 73 -6.03 17.25 -1.03
C GLU A 73 -7.22 17.33 -1.99
N ARG A 74 -7.73 18.55 -2.28
CA ARG A 74 -8.78 18.77 -3.29
C ARG A 74 -8.35 18.34 -4.69
N ARG A 75 -7.06 18.53 -5.03
CA ARG A 75 -6.49 18.07 -6.31
C ARG A 75 -6.27 16.55 -6.33
N ILE A 76 -5.88 15.96 -5.20
CA ILE A 76 -5.73 14.50 -5.02
C ILE A 76 -7.10 13.80 -5.08
N GLY A 77 -8.16 14.47 -4.62
CA GLY A 77 -9.54 13.99 -4.63
C GLY A 77 -9.98 13.35 -3.31
N PHE A 78 -9.13 13.33 -2.28
CA PHE A 78 -9.43 12.82 -0.95
C PHE A 78 -8.46 13.40 0.10
N PRO A 79 -8.86 13.44 1.38
CA PRO A 79 -7.98 13.85 2.46
C PRO A 79 -6.87 12.84 2.71
N VAL A 80 -5.66 13.31 3.03
CA VAL A 80 -4.51 12.48 3.36
C VAL A 80 -4.49 12.29 4.87
N THR A 81 -5.05 11.17 5.32
CA THR A 81 -5.06 10.76 6.74
C THR A 81 -3.82 9.94 7.09
N ASP A 82 -3.55 9.70 8.38
CA ASP A 82 -2.46 8.83 8.84
C ASP A 82 -2.49 7.43 8.20
N ALA A 83 -3.69 6.89 7.98
CA ALA A 83 -3.84 5.60 7.29
C ALA A 83 -3.44 5.67 5.80
N VAL A 84 -3.74 6.79 5.13
CA VAL A 84 -3.29 7.04 3.76
C VAL A 84 -1.77 7.24 3.72
N ALA A 85 -1.21 7.96 4.69
CA ALA A 85 0.23 8.20 4.83
C ALA A 85 1.00 6.88 5.01
N ALA A 86 0.58 6.03 5.94
CA ALA A 86 1.19 4.71 6.16
C ALA A 86 1.09 3.83 4.90
N ARG A 87 -0.06 3.85 4.21
CA ARG A 87 -0.25 3.13 2.95
C ARG A 87 0.65 3.65 1.83
N ALA A 88 0.93 4.94 1.78
CA ALA A 88 1.81 5.54 0.78
C ALA A 88 3.25 5.02 0.86
N LEU A 89 3.69 4.55 2.05
CA LEU A 89 4.97 3.87 2.24
C LEU A 89 4.89 2.37 1.96
N ALA A 90 3.80 1.71 2.39
CA ALA A 90 3.65 0.26 2.24
C ALA A 90 3.53 -0.20 0.78
N VAL A 91 2.74 0.52 -0.04
CA VAL A 91 2.49 0.14 -1.45
C VAL A 91 3.77 0.06 -2.31
N PRO A 92 4.66 1.08 -2.31
CA PRO A 92 5.92 0.97 -3.03
C PRO A 92 6.85 -0.10 -2.44
N GLY A 93 6.81 -0.32 -1.12
CA GLY A 93 7.50 -1.43 -0.45
C GLY A 93 7.13 -2.79 -1.04
N GLY A 94 5.83 -3.04 -1.23
CA GLY A 94 5.35 -4.24 -1.90
C GLY A 94 5.73 -4.36 -3.36
N THR A 95 5.69 -3.27 -4.11
CA THR A 95 6.10 -3.28 -5.52
C THR A 95 7.57 -3.64 -5.64
N TYR A 96 8.43 -3.10 -4.77
CA TYR A 96 9.84 -3.43 -4.71
C TYR A 96 10.08 -4.89 -4.31
N ALA A 97 9.42 -5.38 -3.26
CA ALA A 97 9.53 -6.78 -2.84
C ALA A 97 9.08 -7.76 -3.93
N ALA A 98 7.95 -7.48 -4.60
CA ALA A 98 7.46 -8.28 -5.72
C ALA A 98 8.46 -8.29 -6.88
N ALA A 99 9.04 -7.14 -7.23
CA ALA A 99 10.07 -7.05 -8.27
C ALA A 99 11.32 -7.88 -7.91
N LYS A 100 11.77 -7.85 -6.64
CA LYS A 100 12.89 -8.66 -6.16
C LYS A 100 12.59 -10.16 -6.25
N ILE A 101 11.41 -10.59 -5.80
CA ILE A 101 11.00 -12.00 -5.88
C ILE A 101 10.87 -12.44 -7.35
N ALA A 102 10.31 -11.59 -8.22
CA ALA A 102 10.15 -11.88 -9.64
C ALA A 102 11.50 -11.98 -10.37
N GLN A 103 12.53 -11.22 -9.98
CA GLN A 103 13.89 -11.37 -10.51
C GLN A 103 14.45 -12.78 -10.25
N ASP A 104 14.17 -13.35 -9.08
CA ASP A 104 14.68 -14.67 -8.68
C ASP A 104 13.81 -15.83 -9.17
N ARG A 105 12.48 -15.64 -9.21
CA ARG A 105 11.49 -16.71 -9.41
C ARG A 105 10.69 -16.58 -10.71
N GLY A 106 10.96 -15.56 -11.51
CA GLY A 106 10.27 -15.24 -12.76
C GLY A 106 8.91 -14.55 -12.58
N PHE A 107 8.28 -14.66 -11.41
CA PHE A 107 6.96 -14.05 -11.14
C PHE A 107 6.70 -13.83 -9.65
N ALA A 108 6.00 -12.73 -9.34
CA ALA A 108 5.34 -12.47 -8.06
C ALA A 108 4.07 -11.62 -8.32
N ALA A 109 2.99 -11.91 -7.59
CA ALA A 109 1.70 -11.20 -7.68
C ALA A 109 1.50 -10.24 -6.52
#